data_AF-A0A0E3PJM2-F1
#
_entry.id   AF-A0A0E3PJM2-F1
#
_cell.length_a   1.000
_cell.length_b   1.000
_cell.length_c   1.000
_cell.angle_alpha   90.00
_cell.angle_beta   90.00
_cell.angle_gamma   90.00
#
_symmetry.space_group_name_H-M   'P 1'
#
loop_
_entity.id
_entity.type
_entity.pdbx_description
1 polymer ?
#
loop_
_entity_poly.entity_id
_entity_poly.type
_entity_poly.pdbx_seq_one_letter_code
_entity_poly.pdbx_strand_id
1 'polypeptide(L)'
;MLIFKIQEKLVFVFDEFQNFSRVNPELFSKFQRYWDEGHRDSKHMFLVIGSYVGLMKKLFQGSKEPLFGRATMLFNIKYFTFENSFELLRDYSEINIEEALKVYFMLGGVPKYLLLAGEFGRADAFRTFERLFLEPGMLLEEGKNIPVLEFGSEHKAYFSIPQSLRQ
;
A
#
# COMPACT_ATOMS: atom_id res chain seq x y z
N MET A 1 0.12 12.20 -28.40
CA MET A 1 -0.10 10.90 -27.75
C MET A 1 -1.40 10.35 -28.32
N LEU A 2 -1.36 9.26 -29.09
CA LEU A 2 -2.52 8.69 -29.79
C LEU A 2 -3.74 8.45 -28.88
N ILE A 3 -3.49 8.30 -27.57
CA ILE A 3 -4.50 8.04 -26.55
C ILE A 3 -5.67 9.02 -26.64
N PHE A 4 -5.42 10.33 -26.60
CA PHE A 4 -6.51 11.33 -26.66
C PHE A 4 -7.28 11.37 -27.99
N LYS A 5 -6.82 10.67 -29.04
CA LYS A 5 -7.54 10.53 -30.31
C LYS A 5 -8.45 9.31 -30.35
N ILE A 6 -8.41 8.44 -29.34
CA ILE A 6 -9.27 7.27 -29.24
C ILE A 6 -10.68 7.76 -28.86
N GLN A 7 -11.67 7.45 -29.69
CA GLN A 7 -13.06 7.88 -29.44
C GLN A 7 -13.73 7.05 -28.34
N GLU A 8 -13.33 5.79 -28.19
CA GLU A 8 -13.83 4.91 -27.15
C GLU A 8 -13.32 5.34 -25.77
N LYS A 9 -14.20 5.27 -24.78
CA LYS A 9 -13.83 5.55 -23.39
C LYS A 9 -12.91 4.44 -22.88
N LEU A 10 -11.74 4.84 -22.37
CA LEU A 10 -10.73 3.94 -21.84
C LEU A 10 -10.35 4.35 -20.41
N VAL A 11 -9.88 3.37 -19.64
CA VAL A 11 -9.30 3.57 -18.32
C VAL A 11 -7.83 3.19 -18.38
N PHE A 12 -6.95 4.14 -18.11
CA PHE A 12 -5.51 3.92 -18.03
C PHE A 12 -5.13 3.85 -16.56
N VAL A 13 -4.58 2.70 -16.15
CA VAL A 13 -4.10 2.49 -14.79
C VAL A 13 -2.58 2.46 -14.82
N PHE A 14 -1.96 3.36 -14.08
CA PHE A 14 -0.52 3.40 -13.87
C PHE A 14 -0.23 3.05 -12.42
N ASP A 15 0.27 1.82 -12.22
CA ASP A 15 0.78 1.42 -10.92
C ASP A 15 2.19 1.95 -10.71
N GLU A 16 2.53 2.26 -9.47
CA GLU A 16 3.85 2.75 -9.06
C GLU A 16 4.35 3.96 -9.89
N PHE A 17 3.45 4.89 -10.23
CA PHE A 17 3.68 5.97 -11.19
C PHE A 17 4.84 6.90 -10.81
N GLN A 18 5.11 7.10 -9.53
CA GLN A 18 6.27 7.84 -9.04
C GLN A 18 7.60 7.32 -9.60
N ASN A 19 7.68 6.04 -9.95
CA ASN A 19 8.93 5.43 -10.42
C ASN A 19 9.36 5.97 -11.80
N PHE A 20 8.44 6.56 -12.58
CA PHE A 20 8.82 7.28 -13.80
C PHE A 20 9.78 8.45 -13.54
N SER A 21 9.75 9.05 -12.35
CA SER A 21 10.72 10.09 -11.97
C SER A 21 12.16 9.60 -11.95
N ARG A 22 12.39 8.30 -11.75
CA ARG A 22 13.73 7.70 -11.71
C ARG A 22 14.21 7.25 -13.10
N VAL A 23 13.27 6.90 -13.98
CA VAL A 23 13.56 6.33 -15.31
C VAL A 23 13.57 7.41 -16.39
N ASN A 24 12.56 8.29 -16.40
CA ASN A 24 12.41 9.34 -17.40
C ASN A 24 11.60 10.53 -16.84
N PRO A 25 12.27 11.49 -16.16
CA PRO A 25 11.61 12.67 -15.60
C PRO A 25 10.83 13.50 -16.61
N GLU A 26 11.27 13.55 -17.87
CA GLU A 26 10.59 14.31 -18.93
C GLU A 26 9.19 13.78 -19.25
N LEU A 27 8.88 12.55 -18.84
CA LEU A 27 7.56 11.95 -19.04
C LEU A 27 6.46 12.82 -18.44
N PHE A 28 6.68 13.43 -17.27
CA PHE A 28 5.66 14.24 -16.61
C PHE A 28 5.35 15.51 -17.40
N SER A 29 6.36 16.19 -17.97
CA SER A 29 6.15 17.35 -18.84
C SER A 29 5.46 16.97 -20.15
N LYS A 30 5.79 15.80 -20.72
CA LYS A 30 5.08 15.27 -21.90
C LYS A 30 3.63 14.95 -21.56
N PHE A 31 3.37 14.32 -20.41
CA PHE A 31 2.04 14.00 -19.92
C PHE A 31 1.22 15.27 -19.70
N GLN A 32 1.81 16.28 -19.03
CA GLN A 32 1.20 17.60 -18.85
C GLN A 32 0.73 18.18 -20.18
N ARG A 33 1.60 18.23 -21.19
CA ARG A 33 1.25 18.79 -22.50
C ARG A 33 0.03 18.11 -23.10
N TYR A 34 0.03 16.77 -23.14
CA TYR A 34 -1.09 16.02 -23.72
C TYR A 34 -2.36 16.11 -22.88
N TRP A 35 -2.23 16.16 -21.55
CA TRP A 35 -3.36 16.41 -20.65
C TRP A 35 -3.99 17.76 -20.95
N ASP A 36 -3.20 18.83 -20.95
CA ASP A 36 -3.68 20.19 -21.17
C ASP A 36 -4.34 20.35 -22.56
N GLU A 37 -3.83 19.66 -23.58
CA GLU A 37 -4.39 19.65 -24.94
C GLU A 37 -5.70 18.85 -25.08
N GLY A 38 -5.85 17.72 -24.36
CA GLY A 38 -6.87 16.70 -24.69
C GLY A 38 -7.87 16.36 -23.59
N HIS A 39 -7.65 16.74 -22.33
CA HIS A 39 -8.48 16.25 -21.21
C HIS A 39 -9.94 16.71 -21.27
N ARG A 40 -10.24 17.88 -21.86
CA ARG A 40 -11.61 18.43 -21.91
C ARG A 40 -12.50 17.73 -22.91
N ASP A 41 -11.91 17.29 -24.02
CA ASP A 41 -12.64 16.63 -25.13
C ASP A 41 -12.60 15.11 -25.03
N SER A 42 -11.83 14.58 -24.07
CA SER A 42 -11.66 13.15 -23.84
C SER A 42 -12.59 12.63 -22.74
N LYS A 43 -13.07 11.40 -22.94
CA LYS A 43 -13.83 10.65 -21.93
C LYS A 43 -12.95 9.70 -21.11
N HIS A 44 -11.63 9.67 -21.35
CA HIS A 44 -10.73 8.73 -20.69
C HIS A 44 -10.58 9.03 -19.21
N MET A 45 -10.33 7.97 -18.43
CA MET A 45 -9.97 8.07 -17.02
C MET A 45 -8.52 7.64 -16.84
N PHE A 46 -7.78 8.42 -16.06
CA PHE A 46 -6.41 8.10 -15.68
C PHE A 46 -6.40 7.82 -14.17
N LEU A 47 -6.12 6.58 -13.81
CA LEU A 47 -5.92 6.14 -12.44
C LEU A 47 -4.43 5.98 -12.19
N VAL A 48 -3.93 6.70 -11.19
CA VAL A 48 -2.51 6.72 -10.86
C VAL A 48 -2.36 6.23 -9.42
N ILE A 49 -1.56 5.19 -9.24
CA ILE A 49 -1.33 4.52 -7.97
C ILE A 49 0.14 4.69 -7.59
N GLY A 50 0.41 4.84 -6.29
CA GLY A 50 1.76 4.99 -5.80
C GLY A 50 1.88 4.75 -4.30
N SER A 51 2.79 3.85 -3.91
CA SER A 51 3.13 3.57 -2.51
C SER A 51 3.82 4.74 -1.80
N TYR A 52 4.66 5.52 -2.50
CA TYR A 52 5.39 6.65 -1.90
C TYR A 52 4.54 7.93 -1.86
N VAL A 53 3.72 8.06 -0.82
CA VAL A 53 2.80 9.20 -0.62
C VAL A 53 3.50 10.56 -0.75
N GLY A 54 4.71 10.71 -0.21
CA GLY A 54 5.47 11.97 -0.30
C GLY A 54 5.82 12.37 -1.74
N LEU A 55 6.25 11.40 -2.55
CA LEU A 55 6.55 11.64 -3.97
C LEU A 55 5.27 11.90 -4.77
N MET A 56 4.20 11.17 -4.50
CA MET A 56 2.89 11.40 -5.13
C MET A 56 2.37 12.81 -4.81
N LYS A 57 2.45 13.25 -3.55
CA LYS A 57 2.11 14.63 -3.16
C LYS A 57 2.98 15.65 -3.88
N LYS A 58 4.29 15.43 -3.96
CA LYS A 58 5.19 16.32 -4.70
C LYS A 58 4.71 16.44 -6.15
N LEU A 59 4.58 15.33 -6.88
CA LEU A 59 4.22 15.31 -8.30
C LEU A 59 2.92 16.06 -8.62
N PHE A 60 1.87 15.89 -7.81
CA PHE A 60 0.54 16.45 -8.12
C PHE A 60 0.19 17.74 -7.35
N GLN A 61 0.88 18.03 -6.25
CA GLN A 61 0.60 19.18 -5.37
C GLN A 61 1.79 20.14 -5.20
N GLY A 62 2.96 19.84 -5.76
CA GLY A 62 4.10 20.75 -5.79
C GLY A 62 3.93 21.80 -6.88
N SER A 63 3.92 23.09 -6.53
CA SER A 63 3.63 24.20 -7.47
C SER A 63 4.58 24.30 -8.67
N LYS A 64 5.78 23.71 -8.58
CA LYS A 64 6.77 23.66 -9.65
C LYS A 64 6.69 22.39 -10.51
N GLU A 65 5.85 21.42 -10.12
CA GLU A 65 5.79 20.13 -10.80
C GLU A 65 4.83 20.17 -12.01
N PRO A 66 5.15 19.46 -13.10
CA PRO A 66 4.32 19.45 -14.31
C PRO A 66 2.86 19.05 -14.10
N LEU A 67 2.60 18.17 -13.11
CA LEU A 67 1.27 17.65 -12.84
C LEU A 67 0.51 18.43 -11.75
N PHE A 68 1.06 19.56 -11.31
CA PHE A 68 0.43 20.43 -10.33
C PHE A 68 -1.00 20.80 -10.75
N GLY A 69 -1.97 20.58 -9.86
CA GLY A 69 -3.37 20.97 -10.06
C GLY A 69 -4.12 20.17 -11.13
N ARG A 70 -3.55 19.09 -11.67
CA ARG A 70 -4.17 18.26 -12.74
C ARG A 70 -4.88 17.02 -12.23
N ALA A 71 -4.70 16.68 -10.95
CA ALA A 71 -5.48 15.63 -10.32
C ALA A 71 -6.90 16.14 -10.01
N THR A 72 -7.91 15.50 -10.58
CA THR A 72 -9.32 15.78 -10.24
C THR A 72 -9.68 15.30 -8.84
N MET A 73 -9.15 14.15 -8.44
CA MET A 73 -9.33 13.58 -7.10
C MET A 73 -8.01 12.97 -6.63
N LEU A 74 -7.74 13.08 -5.33
CA LEU A 74 -6.59 12.46 -4.66
C LEU A 74 -7.09 11.62 -3.50
N PHE A 75 -6.85 10.31 -3.57
CA PHE A 75 -7.18 9.37 -2.51
C PHE A 75 -5.93 9.01 -1.73
N ASN A 76 -5.99 9.17 -0.40
CA ASN A 76 -4.95 8.71 0.51
C ASN A 76 -5.48 7.50 1.26
N ILE A 77 -5.32 6.32 0.67
CA ILE A 77 -5.78 5.06 1.26
C ILE A 77 -5.02 4.84 2.56
N LYS A 78 -5.76 4.72 3.66
CA LYS A 78 -5.21 4.46 4.99
C LYS A 78 -5.34 2.99 5.34
N TYR A 79 -4.53 2.58 6.30
CA TYR A 79 -4.76 1.33 7.02
C TYR A 79 -6.15 1.33 7.65
N PHE A 80 -6.69 0.14 7.87
CA PHE A 80 -7.93 -0.03 8.62
C PHE A 80 -7.77 0.49 10.04
N THR A 81 -8.85 1.05 10.58
CA THR A 81 -8.94 1.33 12.01
C THR A 81 -9.15 0.01 12.77
N PHE A 82 -9.10 0.08 14.10
CA PHE A 82 -9.41 -1.09 14.90
C PHE A 82 -10.84 -1.59 14.62
N GLU A 83 -11.82 -0.68 14.49
CA GLU A 83 -13.22 -1.05 14.21
C GLU A 83 -13.34 -1.84 12.90
N ASN A 84 -12.80 -1.31 11.81
CA ASN A 84 -12.81 -1.98 10.50
C ASN A 84 -12.09 -3.33 10.55
N SER A 85 -10.99 -3.40 11.31
CA SER A 85 -10.22 -4.65 11.46
C SER A 85 -10.98 -5.68 12.25
N PHE A 86 -11.68 -5.27 13.31
CA PHE A 86 -12.50 -6.16 14.14
C PHE A 86 -13.70 -6.69 13.36
N GLU A 87 -14.37 -5.84 12.59
CA GLU A 87 -15.44 -6.27 11.68
C GLU A 87 -14.94 -7.32 10.70
N LEU A 88 -13.82 -7.05 10.02
CA LEU A 88 -13.22 -8.00 9.08
C LEU A 88 -12.88 -9.35 9.75
N LEU A 89 -12.22 -9.34 10.91
CA LEU A 89 -11.80 -10.58 11.57
C LEU A 89 -13.00 -11.44 12.01
N ARG A 90 -14.11 -10.80 12.40
CA ARG A 90 -15.35 -11.47 12.80
C ARG A 90 -16.08 -12.16 11.65
N ASP A 91 -15.84 -11.73 10.41
CA ASP A 91 -16.41 -12.39 9.23
C ASP A 91 -15.79 -13.78 8.98
N TYR A 92 -14.58 -14.04 9.51
CA TYR A 92 -13.88 -15.32 9.33
C TYR A 92 -13.97 -16.25 10.54
N SER A 93 -14.03 -15.71 11.76
CA SER A 93 -14.04 -16.53 12.97
C SER A 93 -14.69 -15.84 14.17
N GLU A 94 -15.12 -16.63 15.16
CA GLU A 94 -15.55 -16.13 16.47
C GLU A 94 -14.34 -15.69 17.30
N ILE A 95 -13.81 -14.51 16.98
CA ILE A 95 -12.77 -13.85 17.76
C ILE A 95 -13.40 -12.89 18.78
N ASN A 96 -12.94 -12.95 20.02
CA ASN A 96 -13.37 -11.98 21.03
C ASN A 96 -12.62 -10.65 20.85
N ILE A 97 -13.14 -9.58 21.48
CA ILE A 97 -12.57 -8.23 21.33
C ILE A 97 -11.13 -8.11 21.84
N GLU A 98 -10.76 -8.86 22.89
CA GLU A 98 -9.42 -8.83 23.48
C GLU A 98 -8.39 -9.43 22.50
N GLU A 99 -8.71 -10.56 21.90
CA GLU A 99 -7.85 -11.22 20.92
C GLU A 99 -7.78 -10.42 19.62
N ALA A 100 -8.88 -9.82 19.19
CA ALA A 100 -8.88 -8.92 18.03
C ALA A 100 -7.99 -7.67 18.27
N LEU A 101 -8.02 -7.10 19.49
CA LEU A 101 -7.10 -6.02 19.87
C LEU A 101 -5.65 -6.46 19.78
N LYS A 102 -5.31 -7.63 20.31
CA LYS A 102 -3.95 -8.20 20.21
C LYS A 102 -3.52 -8.38 18.76
N VAL A 103 -4.38 -8.96 17.91
CA VAL A 103 -4.12 -9.11 16.46
C VAL A 103 -3.86 -7.74 15.83
N TYR A 104 -4.72 -6.75 16.08
CA TYR A 104 -4.55 -5.40 15.52
C TYR A 104 -3.27 -4.71 16.01
N PHE A 105 -2.87 -4.87 17.27
CA PHE A 105 -1.60 -4.32 17.77
C PHE A 105 -0.38 -4.98 17.13
N MET A 106 -0.44 -6.28 16.84
CA MET A 106 0.67 -7.00 16.20
C MET A 106 0.76 -6.77 14.70
N LEU A 107 -0.38 -6.77 14.00
CA LEU A 107 -0.43 -6.72 12.54
C LEU A 107 -0.72 -5.31 11.99
N GLY A 108 -1.15 -4.39 12.86
CA GLY A 108 -1.69 -3.11 12.46
C GLY A 108 -3.00 -3.24 11.66
N GLY A 109 -3.38 -2.14 11.01
CA GLY A 109 -4.53 -2.10 10.09
C GLY A 109 -4.22 -2.53 8.66
N VAL A 110 -3.20 -3.37 8.44
CA VAL A 110 -2.76 -3.76 7.08
C VAL A 110 -3.72 -4.81 6.52
N PRO A 111 -4.49 -4.52 5.44
CA PRO A 111 -5.55 -5.42 4.98
C PRO A 111 -5.04 -6.82 4.62
N LYS A 112 -3.85 -6.93 4.00
CA LYS A 112 -3.21 -8.22 3.66
C LYS A 112 -2.99 -9.09 4.90
N TYR A 113 -2.54 -8.51 6.01
CA TYR A 113 -2.23 -9.26 7.23
C TYR A 113 -3.49 -9.65 7.98
N LEU A 114 -4.46 -8.74 8.06
CA LEU A 114 -5.75 -9.01 8.68
C LEU A 114 -6.54 -10.09 7.93
N LEU A 115 -6.50 -10.08 6.59
CA LEU A 115 -7.10 -11.12 5.76
C LEU A 115 -6.50 -12.50 6.07
N LEU A 116 -5.16 -12.61 6.08
CA LEU A 116 -4.47 -13.86 6.39
C LEU A 116 -4.72 -14.31 7.84
N ALA A 117 -4.84 -13.37 8.78
CA ALA A 117 -5.21 -13.65 10.16
C ALA A 117 -6.65 -14.18 10.26
N GLY A 118 -7.60 -13.64 9.50
CA GLY A 118 -8.96 -14.15 9.41
C GLY A 118 -9.00 -15.57 8.82
N GLU A 119 -8.40 -15.75 7.64
CA GLU A 119 -8.47 -17.02 6.88
C GLU A 119 -7.71 -18.17 7.54
N PHE A 120 -6.53 -17.89 8.09
CA PHE A 120 -5.60 -18.92 8.56
C PHE A 120 -5.28 -18.82 10.05
N GLY A 121 -5.76 -17.79 10.74
CA GLY A 121 -5.51 -17.61 12.16
C GLY A 121 -6.24 -18.61 13.05
N ARG A 122 -6.14 -18.34 14.35
CA ARG A 122 -6.85 -19.04 15.42
C ARG A 122 -7.47 -17.98 16.33
N ALA A 123 -8.34 -18.41 17.24
CA ALA A 123 -8.87 -17.52 18.28
C ALA A 123 -7.80 -16.99 19.26
N ASP A 124 -6.52 -17.30 19.04
CA ASP A 124 -5.38 -16.83 19.82
C ASP A 124 -4.48 -15.99 18.89
N ALA A 125 -4.26 -14.74 19.28
CA ALA A 125 -3.55 -13.76 18.48
C ALA A 125 -2.07 -14.12 18.31
N PHE A 126 -1.41 -14.63 19.37
CA PHE A 126 0.01 -15.00 19.32
C PHE A 126 0.23 -16.17 18.39
N ARG A 127 -0.57 -17.24 18.50
CA ARG A 127 -0.51 -18.39 17.58
C ARG A 127 -0.80 -17.98 16.15
N THR A 128 -1.69 -17.01 15.95
CA THR A 128 -1.94 -16.44 14.62
C THR A 128 -0.68 -15.76 14.08
N PHE A 129 -0.03 -14.91 14.88
CA PHE A 129 1.23 -14.29 14.51
C PHE A 129 2.32 -15.33 14.21
N GLU A 130 2.51 -16.32 15.09
CA GLU A 130 3.48 -17.40 14.89
C GLU A 130 3.20 -18.15 13.59
N ARG A 131 1.96 -18.51 13.31
CA ARG A 131 1.60 -19.23 12.07
C ARG A 131 1.83 -18.38 10.81
N LEU A 132 1.65 -17.07 10.91
CA LEU A 132 1.85 -16.19 9.76
C LEU A 132 3.33 -15.88 9.52
N PHE A 133 4.12 -15.66 10.57
CA PHE A 133 5.49 -15.14 10.45
C PHE A 133 6.60 -16.12 10.85
N LEU A 134 6.31 -17.16 11.64
CA LEU A 134 7.27 -18.18 12.07
C LEU A 134 7.10 -19.47 11.26
N GLU A 135 8.22 -20.16 11.04
CA GLU A 135 8.38 -21.22 10.02
C GLU A 135 7.33 -22.37 10.10
N PRO A 136 6.74 -22.81 8.96
CA PRO A 136 6.75 -22.24 7.62
C PRO A 136 5.61 -21.20 7.42
N GLY A 137 5.80 -19.99 7.93
CA GLY A 137 4.80 -18.92 7.85
C GLY A 137 4.75 -18.20 6.50
N MET A 138 3.54 -17.87 6.04
CA MET A 138 3.28 -17.23 4.74
C MET A 138 3.89 -15.83 4.60
N LEU A 139 4.18 -15.17 5.72
CA LEU A 139 4.75 -13.83 5.82
C LEU A 139 6.18 -13.85 6.39
N LEU A 140 6.85 -15.00 6.41
CA LEU A 140 8.21 -15.14 6.93
C LEU A 140 9.19 -14.14 6.28
N GLU A 141 9.13 -14.00 4.95
CA GLU A 141 9.99 -13.07 4.21
C GLU A 141 9.64 -11.61 4.48
N GLU A 142 8.36 -11.27 4.68
CA GLU A 142 7.94 -9.92 5.09
C GLU A 142 8.50 -9.58 6.47
N GLY A 143 8.41 -10.52 7.42
CA GLY A 143 8.96 -10.37 8.77
C GLY A 143 10.48 -10.16 8.78
N LYS A 144 11.21 -10.65 7.77
CA LYS A 144 12.64 -10.39 7.58
C LYS A 144 12.91 -9.07 6.85
N ASN A 145 12.14 -8.78 5.80
CA ASN A 145 12.44 -7.68 4.90
C ASN A 145 11.99 -6.32 5.46
N ILE A 146 10.88 -6.25 6.18
CA ILE A 146 10.36 -4.99 6.73
C ILE A 146 11.38 -4.32 7.67
N PRO A 147 11.97 -5.01 8.67
CA PRO A 147 12.98 -4.38 9.52
C PRO A 147 14.21 -3.89 8.75
N VAL A 148 14.63 -4.61 7.71
CA VAL A 148 15.77 -4.21 6.86
C VAL A 148 15.45 -2.95 6.07
N LEU A 149 14.24 -2.86 5.51
CA LEU A 149 13.76 -1.73 4.72
C LEU A 149 13.55 -0.47 5.58
N GLU A 150 12.97 -0.62 6.77
CA GLU A 150 12.63 0.50 7.66
C GLU A 150 13.82 1.00 8.49
N PHE A 151 14.67 0.10 9.00
CA PHE A 151 15.74 0.46 9.94
C PHE A 151 17.15 0.44 9.33
N GLY A 152 17.28 0.14 8.04
CA GLY A 152 18.58 0.17 7.35
C GLY A 152 19.62 -0.65 8.13
N SER A 153 20.83 -0.14 8.37
CA SER A 153 21.89 -0.86 9.09
C SER A 153 21.58 -1.22 10.56
N GLU A 154 20.58 -0.61 11.19
CA GLU A 154 20.20 -0.88 12.59
C GLU A 154 19.33 -2.13 12.76
N HIS A 155 18.89 -2.75 11.66
CA HIS A 155 18.04 -3.96 11.68
C HIS A 155 18.60 -5.11 12.51
N LYS A 156 19.94 -5.23 12.60
CA LYS A 156 20.62 -6.35 13.29
C LYS A 156 20.26 -6.47 14.76
N ALA A 157 20.02 -5.34 15.44
CA ALA A 157 19.58 -5.34 16.83
C ALA A 157 18.14 -5.89 16.98
N TYR A 158 17.27 -5.61 16.01
CA TYR A 158 15.87 -6.04 16.04
C TYR A 158 15.67 -7.52 15.71
N PHE A 159 16.56 -8.13 14.91
CA PHE A 159 16.56 -9.58 14.68
C PHE A 159 16.86 -10.40 15.94
N SER A 160 17.43 -9.80 16.99
CA SER A 160 17.65 -10.50 18.26
C SER A 160 16.35 -10.84 18.99
N ILE A 161 15.27 -10.07 18.77
CA ILE A 161 13.99 -10.26 19.47
C ILE A 161 13.23 -11.50 18.95
N PRO A 162 13.05 -11.72 17.63
CA PRO A 162 12.48 -12.97 17.14
C PRO A 162 13.38 -14.19 17.33
N GLN A 163 14.69 -14.01 17.48
CA GLN A 163 15.65 -15.10 17.72
C GLN A 163 15.62 -15.59 19.17
N SER A 164 15.40 -14.70 20.14
CA SER A 164 15.27 -15.09 21.56
C SER A 164 13.96 -15.81 21.85
N LEU A 165 12.90 -15.55 21.09
CA LEU A 165 11.61 -16.25 21.19
C LEU A 165 11.63 -17.69 20.63
N ARG A 166 12.72 -18.11 19.98
CA ARG A 166 12.91 -19.50 19.47
C ARG A 166 13.61 -20.44 20.46
N GLN A 167 13.99 -19.96 21.65
CA GLN A 167 14.66 -20.77 22.68
C GLN A 167 13.68 -21.35 23.70
#